data_AF-A0A432EHJ2-F1
#
_entry.id   AF-A0A432EHJ2-F1
#
_cell.length_a   1.000
_cell.length_b   1.000
_cell.length_c   1.000
_cell.angle_alpha   90.00
_cell.angle_beta   90.00
_cell.angle_gamma   90.00
#
_symmetry.space_group_name_H-M   'P 1'
#
loop_
_entity.id
_entity.type
_entity.pdbx_description
1 polymer ?
#
loop_
_entity_poly.entity_id
_entity_poly.type
_entity_poly.pdbx_seq_one_letter_code
_entity_poly.pdbx_strand_id
1 'polypeptide(L)'
;MFPQITESLKAVSAQQWNRLHGPDRNPFLRHEFLFGLEKTGCASPAHGWSGQHVLLWEKPGNGGNLLGAVPMYRKAHSWGEYVFDHEWARAWQRAGFLYYPKLSVCVPFTPATGPRLLIRNQQDADAVRQRLIKAAIDHARALGVSSLHWLFTDEADTQALETAGLLRRTGFQYHWRNRGFADFDDFL
;
A
#
# COMPACT_ATOMS: atom_id res chain seq x y z
N MET A 1 4.32 -9.41 -18.54
CA MET A 1 4.05 -8.60 -17.33
C MET A 1 3.26 -7.34 -17.70
N PHE A 2 1.94 -7.40 -17.59
CA PHE A 2 1.00 -6.37 -18.03
C PHE A 2 0.38 -5.69 -16.80
N PRO A 3 0.75 -4.43 -16.49
CA PRO A 3 0.18 -3.72 -15.35
C PRO A 3 -1.24 -3.27 -15.65
N GLN A 4 -2.09 -3.29 -14.62
CA GLN A 4 -3.44 -2.78 -14.65
C GLN A 4 -3.75 -2.09 -13.33
N ILE A 5 -4.45 -0.96 -13.39
CA ILE A 5 -5.01 -0.30 -12.22
C ILE A 5 -6.47 -0.74 -12.05
N THR A 6 -6.86 -1.03 -10.81
CA THR A 6 -8.26 -1.31 -10.46
C THR A 6 -8.70 -0.52 -9.24
N GLU A 7 -9.97 -0.11 -9.23
CA GLU A 7 -10.53 0.69 -8.14
C GLU A 7 -11.06 -0.12 -6.97
N SER A 8 -11.16 -1.44 -7.13
CA SER A 8 -11.59 -2.33 -6.07
C SER A 8 -10.99 -3.72 -6.23
N LEU A 9 -10.68 -4.35 -5.10
CA LEU A 9 -10.23 -5.74 -5.07
C LEU A 9 -11.32 -6.74 -5.47
N LYS A 10 -12.57 -6.32 -5.67
CA LYS A 10 -13.59 -7.15 -6.33
C LYS A 10 -13.16 -7.64 -7.72
N ALA A 11 -12.30 -6.88 -8.41
CA ALA A 11 -11.84 -7.20 -9.77
C ALA A 11 -10.88 -8.40 -9.82
N VAL A 12 -10.41 -8.92 -8.68
CA VAL A 12 -9.50 -10.05 -8.60
C VAL A 12 -10.03 -11.10 -7.62
N SER A 13 -9.84 -12.37 -7.93
CA SER A 13 -10.27 -13.43 -7.02
C SER A 13 -9.39 -13.49 -5.77
N ALA A 14 -10.00 -13.80 -4.63
CA ALA A 14 -9.27 -13.99 -3.37
C ALA A 14 -8.17 -15.04 -3.51
N GLN A 15 -8.39 -16.09 -4.32
CA GLN A 15 -7.39 -17.13 -4.58
C GLN A 15 -6.15 -16.59 -5.31
N GLN A 16 -6.32 -15.75 -6.35
CA GLN A 16 -5.18 -15.16 -7.08
C GLN A 16 -4.43 -14.18 -6.19
N TRP A 17 -5.14 -13.31 -5.47
CA TRP A 17 -4.54 -12.34 -4.56
C TRP A 17 -3.79 -13.01 -3.41
N ASN A 18 -4.42 -13.98 -2.74
CA ASN A 18 -3.81 -14.62 -1.56
C ASN A 18 -2.60 -15.50 -1.90
N ARG A 19 -2.35 -15.82 -3.18
CA ARG A 19 -1.11 -16.47 -3.63
C ARG A 19 0.10 -15.52 -3.65
N LEU A 20 -0.10 -14.21 -3.51
CA LEU A 20 0.98 -13.23 -3.52
C LEU A 20 1.66 -13.04 -2.14
N HIS A 21 1.12 -13.65 -1.07
CA HIS A 21 1.46 -13.30 0.33
C HIS A 21 2.72 -13.91 0.92
N GLY A 22 3.54 -14.61 0.12
CA GLY A 22 4.76 -15.24 0.63
C GLY A 22 4.52 -16.12 1.87
N PRO A 23 5.58 -16.45 2.64
CA PRO A 23 5.48 -17.33 3.81
C PRO A 23 4.84 -16.66 5.04
N ASP A 24 4.98 -15.34 5.22
CA ASP A 24 4.65 -14.64 6.47
C ASP A 24 3.15 -14.34 6.68
N ARG A 25 2.31 -14.64 5.67
CA ARG A 25 0.83 -14.62 5.73
C ARG A 25 0.23 -13.46 6.55
N ASN A 26 0.68 -12.24 6.29
CA ASN A 26 0.17 -11.05 7.00
C ASN A 26 -1.37 -10.95 6.82
N PRO A 27 -2.16 -11.03 7.90
CA PRO A 27 -3.61 -11.09 7.81
C PRO A 27 -4.22 -9.82 7.22
N PHE A 28 -3.55 -8.68 7.40
CA PHE A 28 -4.03 -7.39 6.94
C PHE A 28 -3.86 -7.14 5.45
N LEU A 29 -3.04 -7.96 4.79
CA LEU A 29 -2.89 -7.87 3.34
C LEU A 29 -3.75 -8.90 2.61
N ARG A 30 -4.41 -9.82 3.33
CA ARG A 30 -5.34 -10.79 2.74
C ARG A 30 -6.47 -10.09 1.97
N HIS A 31 -6.92 -10.74 0.91
CA HIS A 31 -8.02 -10.24 0.08
C HIS A 31 -9.26 -9.94 0.92
N GLU A 32 -9.61 -10.87 1.82
CA GLU A 32 -10.81 -10.77 2.64
C GLU A 32 -10.79 -9.55 3.56
N PHE A 33 -9.61 -9.19 4.09
CA PHE A 33 -9.45 -8.01 4.94
C PHE A 33 -9.59 -6.72 4.13
N LEU A 34 -8.78 -6.57 3.07
CA LEU A 34 -8.76 -5.34 2.27
C LEU A 34 -10.08 -5.11 1.53
N PHE A 35 -10.62 -6.15 0.88
CA PHE A 35 -11.92 -6.06 0.22
C PHE A 35 -13.05 -5.92 1.24
N GLY A 36 -12.91 -6.48 2.44
CA GLY A 36 -13.85 -6.26 3.55
C GLY A 36 -13.98 -4.78 3.89
N LEU A 37 -12.87 -4.04 3.98
CA LEU A 37 -12.87 -2.59 4.24
C LEU A 37 -13.53 -1.79 3.10
N GLU A 38 -13.32 -2.19 1.85
CA GLU A 38 -14.00 -1.57 0.69
C GLU A 38 -15.50 -1.86 0.71
N LYS A 39 -15.87 -3.15 0.84
CA LYS A 39 -17.25 -3.63 0.78
C LYS A 39 -18.14 -3.07 1.90
N THR A 40 -17.57 -2.85 3.07
CA THR A 40 -18.27 -2.28 4.24
C THR A 40 -18.29 -0.75 4.24
N GLY A 41 -17.58 -0.10 3.31
CA GLY A 41 -17.53 1.35 3.20
C GLY A 41 -16.51 2.04 4.12
N CYS A 42 -15.77 1.30 4.97
CA CYS A 42 -14.72 1.85 5.82
C CYS A 42 -13.62 2.52 4.99
N ALA A 43 -13.13 1.83 3.96
CA ALA A 43 -12.21 2.38 2.97
C ALA A 43 -12.99 2.71 1.69
N SER A 44 -13.69 3.85 1.71
CA SER A 44 -14.48 4.33 0.56
C SER A 44 -14.21 5.80 0.23
N PRO A 45 -14.60 6.28 -0.96
CA PRO A 45 -14.39 7.68 -1.36
C PRO A 45 -15.00 8.68 -0.39
N ALA A 46 -16.14 8.33 0.24
CA ALA A 46 -16.80 9.15 1.26
C ALA A 46 -15.92 9.39 2.50
N HIS A 47 -15.03 8.44 2.82
CA HIS A 47 -14.04 8.53 3.91
C HIS A 47 -12.64 8.88 3.39
N GLY A 48 -12.54 9.42 2.17
CA GLY A 48 -11.29 9.86 1.57
C GLY A 48 -10.36 8.73 1.15
N TRP A 49 -10.89 7.54 0.86
CA TRP A 49 -10.17 6.35 0.36
C TRP A 49 -10.75 5.90 -0.99
N SER A 50 -10.03 6.14 -2.08
CA SER A 50 -10.42 5.58 -3.39
C SER A 50 -9.40 4.52 -3.79
N GLY A 51 -9.81 3.27 -3.98
CA GLY A 51 -8.92 2.21 -4.43
C GLY A 51 -8.28 2.55 -5.78
N GLN A 52 -7.00 2.22 -5.93
CA GLN A 52 -6.18 2.41 -7.15
C GLN A 52 -5.13 1.28 -7.21
N HIS A 53 -5.52 0.05 -6.89
CA HIS A 53 -4.58 -1.07 -6.74
C HIS A 53 -3.86 -1.37 -8.05
N VAL A 54 -2.54 -1.55 -7.97
CA VAL A 54 -1.75 -2.02 -9.11
C VAL A 54 -1.82 -3.55 -9.13
N LEU A 55 -2.20 -4.12 -10.26
CA LEU A 55 -2.14 -5.56 -10.53
C LEU A 55 -1.15 -5.81 -11.66
N LEU A 56 -0.31 -6.83 -11.54
CA LEU A 56 0.59 -7.24 -12.61
C LEU A 56 0.24 -8.64 -13.09
N TRP A 57 -0.25 -8.72 -14.32
CA TRP A 57 -0.64 -9.98 -14.93
C TRP A 57 0.45 -10.54 -15.82
N GLU A 58 0.50 -11.88 -15.92
CA GLU A 58 1.36 -12.58 -16.86
C GLU A 58 1.05 -12.20 -18.32
N LYS A 59 -0.26 -12.18 -18.64
CA LYS A 59 -0.84 -11.93 -19.97
C LYS A 59 -1.83 -10.74 -19.90
N PRO A 60 -2.14 -10.09 -21.03
CA PRO A 60 -3.10 -8.98 -21.05
C PRO A 60 -4.54 -9.44 -20.75
N GLY A 61 -5.41 -8.48 -20.45
CA GLY A 61 -6.86 -8.70 -20.31
C GLY A 61 -7.29 -9.55 -19.11
N ASN A 62 -6.52 -9.53 -18.01
CA ASN A 62 -6.70 -10.41 -16.84
C ASN A 62 -6.68 -11.92 -17.15
N GLY A 63 -6.22 -12.29 -18.35
CA GLY A 63 -6.20 -13.68 -18.83
C GLY A 63 -4.93 -14.41 -18.46
N GLY A 64 -4.63 -14.60 -17.18
CA GLY A 64 -3.43 -15.32 -16.77
C GLY A 64 -3.21 -15.34 -15.26
N ASN A 65 -2.01 -15.74 -14.85
CA ASN A 65 -1.62 -15.69 -13.45
C ASN A 65 -1.37 -14.25 -13.00
N LEU A 66 -1.87 -13.89 -11.83
CA LEU A 66 -1.45 -12.68 -11.13
C LEU A 66 -0.02 -12.90 -10.62
N LEU A 67 0.91 -12.07 -11.06
CA LEU A 67 2.33 -12.16 -10.73
C LEU A 67 2.68 -11.31 -9.50
N GLY A 68 2.01 -10.18 -9.34
CA GLY A 68 2.17 -9.31 -8.20
C GLY A 68 1.10 -8.22 -8.11
N ALA A 69 1.06 -7.52 -6.99
CA ALA A 69 0.11 -6.46 -6.74
C ALA A 69 0.61 -5.43 -5.71
N VAL A 70 -0.03 -4.26 -5.70
CA VAL A 70 0.21 -3.18 -4.74
C VAL A 70 -1.13 -2.67 -4.20
N PRO A 71 -1.38 -2.75 -2.87
CA PRO A 71 -2.54 -2.11 -2.26
C PRO A 71 -2.35 -0.60 -2.22
N MET A 72 -2.89 0.09 -3.21
CA MET A 72 -2.72 1.54 -3.40
C MET A 72 -4.07 2.25 -3.41
N TYR A 73 -4.11 3.44 -2.80
CA TYR A 73 -5.31 4.25 -2.64
C TYR A 73 -5.02 5.70 -3.01
N ARG A 74 -5.94 6.35 -3.71
CA ARG A 74 -6.00 7.81 -3.85
C ARG A 74 -6.67 8.40 -2.61
N LYS A 75 -5.96 9.31 -1.94
CA LYS A 75 -6.33 9.87 -0.64
C LYS A 75 -6.71 11.33 -0.77
N ALA A 76 -7.86 11.68 -0.17
CA ALA A 76 -8.35 13.06 -0.06
C ALA A 76 -7.84 13.77 1.22
N HIS A 77 -7.33 13.00 2.19
CA HIS A 77 -6.75 13.47 3.45
C HIS A 77 -5.89 12.36 4.09
N SER A 78 -5.01 12.68 5.05
CA SER A 78 -4.16 11.70 5.76
C SER A 78 -4.87 10.83 6.82
N TRP A 79 -6.16 11.05 7.13
CA TRP A 79 -6.83 10.23 8.15
C TRP A 79 -6.83 8.73 7.78
N GLY A 80 -6.51 7.91 8.80
CA GLY A 80 -6.42 6.45 8.72
C GLY A 80 -5.11 5.92 8.13
N GLU A 81 -4.17 6.79 7.71
CA GLU A 81 -2.83 6.37 7.26
C GLU A 81 -1.84 6.16 8.41
N TYR A 82 -2.14 6.69 9.61
CA TYR A 82 -1.24 6.72 10.77
C TYR A 82 0.12 7.41 10.50
N VAL A 83 0.19 8.17 9.41
CA VAL A 83 1.24 9.14 9.10
C VAL A 83 0.55 10.47 8.83
N PHE A 84 0.77 11.45 9.71
CA PHE A 84 0.07 12.73 9.69
C PHE A 84 0.88 13.78 8.94
N ASP A 85 0.51 14.04 7.70
CA ASP A 85 1.21 14.98 6.81
C ASP A 85 0.71 16.42 6.91
N HIS A 86 0.07 16.79 8.03
CA HIS A 86 -0.56 18.10 8.18
C HIS A 86 0.43 19.26 7.94
N GLU A 87 1.65 19.15 8.45
CA GLU A 87 2.67 20.18 8.26
C GLU A 87 3.17 20.25 6.82
N TRP A 88 3.34 19.11 6.14
CA TRP A 88 3.67 19.06 4.72
C TRP A 88 2.54 19.66 3.87
N ALA A 89 1.29 19.28 4.15
CA ALA A 89 0.13 19.80 3.44
C ALA A 89 -0.01 21.31 3.61
N ARG A 90 0.19 21.83 4.84
CA ARG A 90 0.20 23.28 5.12
C ARG A 90 1.32 24.00 4.39
N ALA A 91 2.53 23.45 4.38
CA ALA A 91 3.66 24.04 3.67
C ALA A 91 3.41 24.10 2.15
N TRP A 92 2.88 23.02 1.57
CA TRP A 92 2.55 22.94 0.14
C TRP A 92 1.46 23.94 -0.25
N GLN A 93 0.43 24.07 0.60
CA GLN A 93 -0.65 25.04 0.41
C GLN A 93 -0.15 26.48 0.51
N ARG A 94 0.77 26.78 1.45
CA ARG A 94 1.43 28.10 1.53
C ARG A 94 2.25 28.42 0.28
N ALA A 95 2.77 27.41 -0.42
CA ALA A 95 3.45 27.56 -1.71
C ALA A 95 2.49 27.68 -2.91
N GLY A 96 1.16 27.70 -2.68
CA GLY A 96 0.15 27.85 -3.73
C GLY A 96 -0.27 26.55 -4.41
N PHE A 97 0.14 25.39 -3.91
CA PHE A 97 -0.17 24.09 -4.50
C PHE A 97 -1.15 23.28 -3.65
N LEU A 98 -1.95 22.44 -4.30
CA LEU A 98 -2.82 21.50 -3.61
C LEU A 98 -2.04 20.24 -3.22
N TYR A 99 -2.03 19.91 -1.93
CA TYR A 99 -1.38 18.69 -1.44
C TYR A 99 -2.21 17.42 -1.68
N TYR A 100 -3.53 17.54 -1.65
CA TYR A 100 -4.44 16.43 -2.01
C TYR A 100 -5.05 16.68 -3.39
N PRO A 101 -5.35 15.62 -4.15
CA PRO A 101 -5.15 14.22 -3.81
C PRO A 101 -3.68 13.77 -3.88
N LYS A 102 -3.33 12.76 -3.08
CA LYS A 102 -2.08 11.98 -3.19
C LYS A 102 -2.39 10.50 -3.39
N LEU A 103 -1.40 9.72 -3.81
CA LEU A 103 -1.47 8.26 -3.75
C LEU A 103 -0.75 7.74 -2.50
N SER A 104 -1.34 6.74 -1.86
CA SER A 104 -0.76 6.07 -0.70
C SER A 104 -0.81 4.56 -0.89
N VAL A 105 0.34 3.91 -0.78
CA VAL A 105 0.50 2.48 -0.73
C VAL A 105 0.61 2.07 0.74
N CYS A 106 -0.46 1.44 1.24
CA CYS A 106 -0.60 1.10 2.65
C CYS A 106 -1.71 0.07 2.86
N VAL A 107 -1.82 -0.43 4.09
CA VAL A 107 -3.04 -1.07 4.58
C VAL A 107 -3.90 0.00 5.28
N PRO A 108 -5.17 0.21 4.90
CA PRO A 108 -6.00 1.20 5.57
C PRO A 108 -6.15 0.88 7.07
N PHE A 109 -6.09 1.93 7.89
CA PHE A 109 -6.29 1.88 9.34
C PHE A 109 -5.34 0.95 10.12
N THR A 110 -4.24 0.51 9.49
CA THR A 110 -3.36 -0.51 10.07
C THR A 110 -1.89 -0.10 9.90
N PRO A 111 -1.22 0.45 10.95
CA PRO A 111 0.17 0.88 10.90
C PRO A 111 1.17 -0.28 11.06
N ALA A 112 0.89 -1.42 10.43
CA ALA A 112 1.70 -2.62 10.51
C ALA A 112 2.77 -2.63 9.42
N THR A 113 4.03 -2.73 9.82
CA THR A 113 5.17 -2.95 8.92
C THR A 113 5.03 -4.29 8.21
N GLY A 114 5.29 -4.30 6.91
CA GLY A 114 5.28 -5.51 6.10
C GLY A 114 5.33 -5.20 4.60
N PRO A 115 5.12 -6.21 3.75
CA PRO A 115 5.23 -6.01 2.33
C PRO A 115 4.13 -5.09 1.80
N ARG A 116 4.49 -4.32 0.78
CA ARG A 116 3.63 -3.46 -0.05
C ARG A 116 3.76 -3.82 -1.53
N LEU A 117 4.83 -4.53 -1.90
CA LEU A 117 5.03 -5.15 -3.20
C LEU A 117 4.73 -6.65 -3.04
N LEU A 118 3.47 -7.03 -3.29
CA LEU A 118 3.03 -8.42 -3.17
C LEU A 118 3.48 -9.18 -4.41
N ILE A 119 4.21 -10.28 -4.23
CA ILE A 119 4.88 -10.99 -5.33
C ILE A 119 4.64 -12.49 -5.17
N ARG A 120 4.22 -13.14 -6.25
CA ARG A 120 3.87 -14.56 -6.25
C ARG A 120 5.07 -15.49 -6.08
N ASN A 121 6.10 -15.31 -6.91
CA ASN A 121 7.25 -16.21 -7.02
C ASN A 121 8.55 -15.45 -6.76
N GLN A 122 9.43 -16.03 -5.95
CA GLN A 122 10.72 -15.41 -5.62
C GLN A 122 11.72 -15.44 -6.79
N GLN A 123 11.57 -16.37 -7.74
CA GLN A 123 12.47 -16.49 -8.90
C GLN A 123 12.47 -15.24 -9.80
N ASP A 124 11.30 -14.63 -10.00
CA ASP A 124 11.14 -13.42 -10.83
C ASP A 124 10.90 -12.16 -9.99
N ALA A 125 11.19 -12.21 -8.68
CA ALA A 125 10.75 -11.18 -7.74
C ALA A 125 11.26 -9.79 -8.11
N ASP A 126 12.52 -9.65 -8.48
CA ASP A 126 13.09 -8.34 -8.77
C ASP A 126 12.47 -7.70 -10.03
N ALA A 127 12.26 -8.48 -11.09
CA ALA A 127 11.61 -8.00 -12.31
C ALA A 127 10.15 -7.60 -12.06
N VAL A 128 9.41 -8.41 -11.30
CA VAL A 128 8.03 -8.09 -10.88
C VAL A 128 8.00 -6.83 -10.02
N ARG A 129 8.90 -6.73 -9.03
CA ARG A 129 9.01 -5.60 -8.11
C ARG A 129 9.26 -4.30 -8.84
N GLN A 130 10.28 -4.27 -9.72
CA GLN A 130 10.59 -3.10 -10.53
C GLN A 130 9.40 -2.68 -11.41
N ARG A 131 8.69 -3.66 -11.99
CA ARG A 131 7.53 -3.38 -12.84
C ARG A 131 6.35 -2.81 -12.05
N LEU A 132 6.09 -3.30 -10.84
CA LEU A 132 5.07 -2.77 -9.93
C LEU A 132 5.40 -1.34 -9.49
N ILE A 133 6.64 -1.07 -9.06
CA ILE A 133 7.09 0.27 -8.68
C ILE A 133 6.92 1.24 -9.85
N LYS A 134 7.40 0.86 -11.05
CA LYS A 134 7.26 1.69 -12.24
C LYS A 134 5.80 1.99 -12.56
N ALA A 135 4.92 0.98 -12.51
CA ALA A 135 3.51 1.16 -12.78
C ALA A 135 2.84 2.12 -11.79
N ALA A 136 3.18 2.06 -10.49
CA ALA A 136 2.68 3.00 -9.50
C ALA A 136 3.16 4.44 -9.76
N ILE A 137 4.44 4.63 -10.11
CA ILE A 137 5.01 5.95 -10.45
C ILE A 137 4.36 6.52 -11.71
N ASP A 138 4.27 5.72 -12.77
CA ASP A 138 3.66 6.14 -14.04
C ASP A 138 2.20 6.54 -13.81
N HIS A 139 1.46 5.78 -13.00
CA HIS A 139 0.07 6.09 -12.65
C HIS A 139 -0.05 7.38 -11.82
N ALA A 140 0.84 7.59 -10.84
CA ALA A 140 0.88 8.83 -10.07
C ALA A 140 1.08 10.05 -10.97
N ARG A 141 1.99 9.95 -11.94
CA ARG A 141 2.25 11.00 -12.93
C ARG A 141 1.05 11.23 -13.84
N ALA A 142 0.43 10.16 -14.33
CA ALA A 142 -0.74 10.24 -15.22
C ALA A 142 -1.94 10.90 -14.53
N LEU A 143 -2.14 10.66 -13.23
CA LEU A 143 -3.19 11.31 -12.44
C LEU A 143 -2.88 12.76 -12.05
N GLY A 144 -1.62 13.21 -12.20
CA GLY A 144 -1.19 14.52 -11.72
C GLY A 144 -1.35 14.72 -10.21
N VAL A 145 -1.25 13.64 -9.42
CA VAL A 145 -1.30 13.76 -7.95
C VAL A 145 -0.04 14.43 -7.41
N SER A 146 -0.15 15.06 -6.24
CA SER A 146 0.99 15.78 -5.63
C SER A 146 2.18 14.86 -5.31
N SER A 147 1.90 13.60 -4.95
CA SER A 147 2.87 12.67 -4.39
C SER A 147 2.37 11.23 -4.38
N LEU A 148 3.31 10.28 -4.28
CA LEU A 148 3.10 8.86 -4.07
C LEU A 148 3.85 8.44 -2.80
N HIS A 149 3.13 7.95 -1.81
CA HIS A 149 3.67 7.56 -0.51
C HIS A 149 3.65 6.04 -0.37
N TRP A 150 4.73 5.47 0.18
CA TRP A 150 4.80 4.06 0.56
C TRP A 150 4.96 3.98 2.08
N LEU A 151 3.97 3.41 2.76
CA LEU A 151 3.88 3.48 4.23
C LEU A 151 4.06 2.10 4.87
N PHE A 152 4.90 2.07 5.91
CA PHE A 152 5.22 0.88 6.70
C PHE A 152 5.69 -0.30 5.83
N THR A 153 6.59 -0.02 4.89
CA THR A 153 7.27 -1.04 4.08
C THR A 153 8.24 -1.83 4.95
N ASP A 154 8.42 -3.12 4.64
CA ASP A 154 9.55 -3.89 5.18
C ASP A 154 10.88 -3.43 4.55
N GLU A 155 11.99 -4.00 5.01
CA GLU A 155 13.32 -3.59 4.56
C GLU A 155 13.56 -3.91 3.08
N ALA A 156 13.06 -5.05 2.59
CA ALA A 156 13.22 -5.46 1.20
C ALA A 156 12.51 -4.50 0.24
N ASP A 157 11.28 -4.11 0.56
CA ASP A 157 10.53 -3.13 -0.21
C ASP A 157 11.16 -1.73 -0.11
N THR A 158 11.63 -1.35 1.09
CA THR A 158 12.30 -0.06 1.31
C THR A 158 13.55 0.07 0.43
N GLN A 159 14.42 -0.94 0.42
CA GLN A 159 15.63 -0.94 -0.39
C GLN A 159 15.33 -0.87 -1.89
N ALA A 160 14.30 -1.59 -2.35
CA ALA A 160 13.90 -1.56 -3.76
C ALA A 160 13.33 -0.21 -4.19
N LEU A 161 12.58 0.46 -3.32
CA LEU A 161 12.03 1.80 -3.58
C LEU A 161 13.15 2.85 -3.62
N GLU A 162 14.13 2.78 -2.72
CA GLU A 162 15.32 3.65 -2.75
C GLU A 162 16.13 3.44 -4.02
N THR A 163 16.33 2.18 -4.44
CA THR A 163 17.01 1.84 -5.71
C THR A 163 16.26 2.40 -6.92
N ALA A 164 14.93 2.50 -6.86
CA ALA A 164 14.10 3.12 -7.89
C ALA A 164 14.07 4.66 -7.83
N GLY A 165 14.82 5.27 -6.90
CA GLY A 165 14.96 6.72 -6.76
C GLY A 165 13.88 7.40 -5.92
N LEU A 166 13.08 6.65 -5.14
CA LEU A 166 12.18 7.25 -4.16
C LEU A 166 12.95 7.68 -2.92
N LEU A 167 12.46 8.76 -2.28
CA LEU A 167 13.06 9.30 -1.07
C LEU A 167 12.52 8.57 0.17
N ARG A 168 13.43 8.08 1.02
CA ARG A 168 13.08 7.53 2.32
C ARG A 168 12.74 8.64 3.30
N ARG A 169 11.59 8.51 3.95
CA ARG A 169 11.20 9.31 5.12
C ARG A 169 11.21 8.44 6.35
N THR A 170 11.91 8.88 7.39
CA THR A 170 11.94 8.21 8.68
C THR A 170 10.94 8.82 9.64
N GLY A 171 10.43 8.00 10.54
CA GLY A 171 9.52 8.39 11.62
C GLY A 171 9.68 7.43 12.80
N PHE A 172 9.11 7.79 13.94
CA PHE A 172 9.17 6.97 15.15
C PHE A 172 7.86 6.20 15.35
N GLN A 173 7.98 4.92 15.71
CA GLN A 173 6.88 4.13 16.25
C GLN A 173 7.26 3.64 17.63
N TYR A 174 6.32 3.75 18.57
CA TYR A 174 6.48 3.19 19.91
C TYR A 174 5.75 1.87 19.95
N HIS A 175 6.51 0.80 20.18
CA HIS A 175 5.96 -0.56 20.29
C HIS A 175 6.03 -0.99 21.74
N TRP A 176 4.87 -1.33 22.30
CA TRP A 176 4.85 -2.04 23.56
C TRP A 176 5.24 -3.49 23.30
N ARG A 177 6.19 -3.99 24.09
CA ARG A 177 6.59 -5.40 24.08
C ARG A 177 6.22 -5.98 25.42
N ASN A 178 5.39 -7.03 25.43
CA ASN A 178 5.09 -7.75 26.65
C ASN A 178 6.41 -8.30 27.23
N ARG A 179 6.71 -7.96 28.48
CA ARG A 179 7.90 -8.44 29.21
C ARG A 179 7.59 -9.64 30.11
N GLY A 180 6.55 -10.40 29.77
CA GLY A 180 6.09 -11.55 30.54
C GLY A 180 4.95 -11.26 31.51
N PHE A 181 4.28 -10.11 31.38
CA PHE A 181 3.07 -9.77 32.10
C PHE A 181 1.95 -10.75 31.73
N ALA A 182 1.33 -11.35 32.74
CA ALA A 182 0.24 -12.30 32.57
C ALA A 182 -1.11 -11.60 32.37
N ASP A 183 -1.27 -10.43 32.99
CA ASP A 183 -2.47 -9.61 32.91
C ASP A 183 -2.13 -8.11 32.84
N PHE A 184 -3.18 -7.27 32.94
CA PHE A 184 -3.03 -5.82 32.89
C PHE A 184 -2.50 -5.23 34.20
N ASP A 185 -2.73 -5.88 35.33
CA ASP A 185 -2.28 -5.40 36.64
C ASP A 185 -0.76 -5.54 36.75
N ASP A 186 -0.19 -6.60 36.17
CA ASP A 186 1.25 -6.79 36.02
C ASP A 186 1.96 -5.65 35.25
N PHE A 187 1.23 -4.85 34.47
CA PHE A 187 1.76 -3.75 33.67
C PHE A 187 1.72 -2.37 34.35
N LEU A 188 0.84 -2.18 35.35
CA LEU A 188 0.63 -0.89 36.05
C LEU A 188 1.68 -0.63 37.14
#